data_AF-A0A9E6JWG6-F1
#
_entry.id   AF-A0A9E6JWG6-F1
#
_cell.length_a   1.000
_cell.length_b   1.000
_cell.length_c   1.000
_cell.angle_alpha   90.00
_cell.angle_beta   90.00
_cell.angle_gamma   90.00
#
_symmetry.space_group_name_H-M   'P 1'
#
loop_
_entity.id
_entity.type
_entity.pdbx_description
1 polymer ?
#
loop_
_entity_poly.entity_id
_entity_poly.type
_entity_poly.pdbx_seq_one_letter_code
_entity_poly.pdbx_strand_id
1 'polypeptide(L)'
;MAIRVGRWDCQVCDHKGILGPETHCPQCGAPRGKNVKFYLPDDSEAVQDEATLKEAKAGVDWICDYCGADNKAANTQCRSCGNARTQTDSGRQERVILNEPPPANEPALRQQDSSKIKRKAIIYFGIIAIVFALLFAVFRTKEVDVTVTGHTWERIVEVEKYIPVIEEDWSLPQGAKLKNSF
;
A
#
# COMPACT_ATOMS: atom_id res chain seq x y z
N MET A 1 6.46 41.48 -5.72
CA MET A 1 6.36 40.09 -6.22
C MET A 1 4.91 39.84 -6.59
N ALA A 2 4.62 39.39 -7.81
CA ALA A 2 3.26 39.02 -8.20
C ALA A 2 3.03 37.53 -7.89
N ILE A 3 1.90 37.19 -7.25
CA ILE A 3 1.50 35.80 -7.06
C ILE A 3 0.80 35.33 -8.34
N ARG A 4 1.21 34.16 -8.85
CA ARG A 4 0.62 33.53 -10.03
C ARG A 4 0.16 32.12 -9.69
N VAL A 5 -0.88 31.64 -10.37
CA VAL A 5 -1.46 30.32 -10.12
C VAL A 5 -0.78 29.28 -10.99
N GLY A 6 -0.04 28.36 -10.36
CA GLY A 6 0.51 27.18 -11.04
C GLY A 6 -0.57 26.22 -11.54
N ARG A 7 -0.14 25.22 -12.31
CA ARG A 7 -0.96 24.12 -12.82
C ARG A 7 -0.33 22.77 -12.49
N TRP A 8 -1.15 21.73 -12.55
CA TRP A 8 -0.72 20.34 -12.45
C TRP A 8 -1.54 19.45 -13.38
N ASP A 9 -1.01 18.26 -13.66
CA ASP A 9 -1.66 17.26 -14.52
C ASP A 9 -2.03 16.03 -13.69
N CYS A 10 -3.24 15.50 -13.91
CA CYS A 10 -3.74 14.32 -13.21
C CYS A 10 -3.00 13.07 -13.65
N GLN A 11 -2.47 12.32 -12.67
CA GLN A 11 -1.77 11.05 -12.92
C GLN A 11 -2.71 9.84 -13.09
N VAL A 12 -4.03 10.03 -12.93
CA VAL A 12 -5.02 8.95 -12.99
C VAL A 12 -5.78 8.96 -14.31
N CYS A 13 -6.23 10.12 -14.78
CA CYS A 13 -7.01 10.26 -16.01
C CYS A 13 -6.34 11.13 -17.09
N ASP A 14 -5.08 11.53 -16.88
CA ASP A 14 -4.30 12.38 -17.78
C ASP A 14 -4.91 13.75 -18.11
N HIS A 15 -5.91 14.20 -17.33
CA HIS A 15 -6.45 15.55 -17.46
C HIS A 15 -5.38 16.58 -17.08
N LYS A 16 -5.08 17.49 -18.00
CA LYS A 16 -3.97 18.46 -17.89
C LYS A 16 -4.45 19.85 -17.51
N GLY A 17 -3.54 20.64 -16.95
CA GLY A 17 -3.78 22.07 -16.73
C GLY A 17 -4.76 22.35 -15.59
N ILE A 18 -4.82 21.48 -14.60
CA ILE A 18 -5.65 21.67 -13.40
C ILE A 18 -5.04 22.79 -12.57
N LEU A 19 -5.87 23.69 -12.05
CA LEU A 19 -5.44 24.80 -11.20
C LEU A 19 -4.70 24.28 -9.96
N GLY A 20 -3.58 24.91 -9.61
CA GLY A 20 -2.79 24.56 -8.42
C GLY A 20 -3.61 24.46 -7.13
N PRO A 21 -4.51 25.42 -6.84
CA PRO A 21 -5.40 25.36 -5.69
C PRO A 21 -6.35 24.16 -5.66
N GLU A 22 -6.64 23.51 -6.77
CA GLU A 22 -7.52 22.34 -6.78
C GLU A 22 -6.78 21.12 -6.22
N THR A 23 -7.30 20.56 -5.13
CA THR A 23 -6.74 19.36 -4.48
C THR A 23 -7.23 18.06 -5.10
N HIS A 24 -8.22 18.14 -6.00
CA HIS A 24 -8.81 17.01 -6.70
C HIS A 24 -8.93 17.32 -8.19
N CYS A 25 -8.87 16.28 -9.01
CA CYS A 25 -9.11 16.41 -10.44
C CYS A 25 -10.60 16.68 -10.69
N PRO A 26 -10.97 17.75 -11.40
CA PRO A 26 -12.38 18.05 -11.70
C PRO A 26 -13.01 17.02 -12.66
N GLN A 27 -12.20 16.27 -13.40
CA GLN A 27 -12.68 15.30 -14.40
C GLN A 27 -12.95 13.91 -13.81
N CYS A 28 -12.08 13.39 -12.94
CA CYS A 28 -12.20 12.03 -12.40
C CYS A 28 -12.32 11.97 -10.87
N GLY A 29 -12.22 13.10 -10.18
CA GLY A 29 -12.24 13.17 -8.72
C GLY A 29 -10.98 12.65 -8.02
N ALA A 30 -9.98 12.17 -8.75
CA ALA A 30 -8.74 11.68 -8.15
C ALA A 30 -8.03 12.79 -7.35
N PRO A 31 -7.49 12.49 -6.17
CA PRO A 31 -6.71 13.46 -5.41
C PRO A 31 -5.42 13.82 -6.15
N ARG A 32 -4.93 15.04 -5.92
CA ARG A 32 -3.72 15.58 -6.53
C ARG A 32 -2.47 14.71 -6.28
N GLY A 33 -2.36 14.14 -5.08
CA GLY A 33 -1.37 13.12 -4.74
C GLY A 33 0.01 13.68 -4.34
N LYS A 34 0.74 12.95 -3.48
CA LYS A 34 1.95 13.43 -2.78
C LYS A 34 3.08 13.93 -3.70
N ASN A 35 3.24 13.32 -4.88
CA ASN A 35 4.35 13.58 -5.80
C ASN A 35 3.94 14.31 -7.08
N VAL A 36 2.83 15.06 -7.04
CA VAL A 36 2.41 15.88 -8.19
C VAL A 36 3.51 16.87 -8.60
N LYS A 37 3.69 17.05 -9.91
CA LYS A 37 4.60 18.06 -10.47
C LYS A 37 3.80 19.32 -10.82
N PHE A 38 4.04 20.39 -10.09
CA PHE A 38 3.53 21.71 -10.45
C PHE A 38 4.39 22.35 -11.53
N TYR A 39 3.74 23.10 -12.42
CA TYR A 39 4.37 23.96 -13.40
C TYR A 39 3.64 25.30 -13.47
N LEU A 40 4.30 26.34 -13.98
CA LEU A 40 3.68 27.64 -14.20
C LEU A 40 3.62 27.89 -15.71
N PRO A 41 2.43 27.90 -16.33
CA PRO A 41 2.27 28.30 -17.73
C PRO A 41 2.74 29.74 -17.99
N ASP A 42 3.29 30.01 -19.17
CA ASP A 42 3.80 31.33 -19.56
C ASP A 42 2.70 32.41 -19.59
N ASP A 43 1.47 32.00 -19.87
CA ASP A 43 0.26 32.84 -19.90
C ASP A 43 -0.39 33.01 -18.52
N SER A 44 0.26 32.57 -17.43
CA SER A 44 -0.28 32.71 -16.09
C SER A 44 -0.29 34.16 -15.61
N GLU A 45 -1.47 34.77 -15.62
CA GLU A 45 -1.70 36.11 -15.12
C GLU A 45 -1.48 36.21 -13.60
N ALA A 46 -1.16 37.42 -13.15
CA ALA A 46 -1.07 37.72 -11.73
C ALA A 46 -2.46 37.65 -11.09
N VAL A 47 -2.55 37.02 -9.92
CA VAL A 47 -3.79 36.96 -9.15
C VAL A 47 -4.16 38.38 -8.68
N GLN A 48 -5.31 38.87 -9.14
CA GLN A 48 -5.88 40.15 -8.72
C GLN A 48 -6.93 39.99 -7.62
N ASP A 49 -7.58 38.82 -7.57
CA ASP A 49 -8.65 38.56 -6.61
C ASP A 49 -8.13 38.50 -5.16
N GLU A 50 -8.76 39.29 -4.29
CA GLU A 50 -8.30 39.49 -2.92
C GLU A 50 -8.47 38.22 -2.07
N ALA A 51 -9.53 37.45 -2.30
CA ALA A 51 -9.77 36.18 -1.62
C ALA A 51 -8.69 35.14 -1.98
N THR A 52 -8.36 35.02 -3.27
CA THR A 52 -7.32 34.12 -3.78
C THR A 52 -5.93 34.54 -3.28
N LEU A 53 -5.64 35.85 -3.21
CA LEU A 53 -4.40 36.36 -2.62
C LEU A 53 -4.31 36.04 -1.13
N LYS A 54 -5.40 36.15 -0.38
CA LYS A 54 -5.46 35.80 1.04
C LYS A 54 -5.20 34.31 1.24
N GLU A 55 -5.80 33.45 0.41
CA GLU A 55 -5.57 32.01 0.45
C GLU A 55 -4.11 31.67 0.12
N ALA A 56 -3.54 32.25 -0.94
CA ALA A 56 -2.15 32.03 -1.31
C ALA A 56 -1.17 32.47 -0.20
N LYS A 57 -1.48 33.56 0.51
CA LYS A 57 -0.70 34.05 1.64
C LYS A 57 -0.87 33.24 2.93
N ALA A 58 -1.89 32.37 3.01
CA ALA A 58 -2.07 31.49 4.16
C ALA A 58 -0.96 30.41 4.26
N GLY A 59 -0.18 30.24 3.19
CA GLY A 59 0.96 29.35 3.12
C GLY A 59 0.72 28.15 2.21
N VAL A 60 1.64 27.21 2.25
CA VAL A 60 1.59 25.98 1.45
C VAL A 60 0.56 25.00 2.00
N ASP A 61 -0.13 24.30 1.09
CA ASP A 61 -0.96 23.15 1.42
C ASP A 61 -0.14 22.09 2.19
N TRP A 62 -0.80 21.33 3.05
CA TRP A 62 -0.19 20.23 3.81
C TRP A 62 -0.83 18.90 3.44
N ILE A 63 -0.06 17.84 3.58
CA ILE A 63 -0.45 16.46 3.29
C ILE A 63 -0.56 15.74 4.62
N CYS A 64 -1.74 15.17 4.89
CA CYS A 64 -1.99 14.41 6.09
C CYS A 64 -1.10 13.17 6.14
N ASP A 65 -0.30 13.01 7.19
CA ASP A 65 0.58 11.85 7.36
C ASP A 65 -0.21 10.55 7.58
N TYR A 66 -1.42 10.65 8.14
CA TYR A 66 -2.28 9.50 8.41
C TYR A 66 -2.94 8.91 7.15
N CYS A 67 -3.54 9.75 6.30
CA CYS A 67 -4.31 9.29 5.13
C CYS A 67 -3.75 9.72 3.77
N GLY A 68 -2.73 10.58 3.75
CA GLY A 68 -2.11 11.09 2.52
C GLY A 68 -2.91 12.16 1.78
N ALA A 69 -4.03 12.66 2.33
CA ALA A 69 -4.85 13.67 1.67
C ALA A 69 -4.23 15.06 1.70
N ASP A 70 -4.34 15.80 0.59
CA ASP A 70 -4.00 17.22 0.49
C ASP A 70 -5.04 18.09 1.22
N ASN A 71 -4.55 19.06 1.98
CA ASN A 71 -5.34 19.99 2.75
C ASN A 71 -4.82 21.41 2.59
N LYS A 72 -5.73 22.38 2.62
CA LYS A 72 -5.38 23.79 2.54
C LYS A 72 -4.53 24.22 3.74
N ALA A 73 -3.61 25.16 3.52
CA ALA A 73 -2.74 25.69 4.57
C ALA A 73 -3.51 26.16 5.82
N ALA A 74 -4.68 26.76 5.61
CA ALA A 74 -5.56 27.26 6.67
C ALA A 74 -6.32 26.17 7.45
N ASN A 75 -6.38 24.92 6.94
CA ASN A 75 -7.09 23.84 7.62
C ASN A 75 -6.28 23.32 8.81
N THR A 76 -6.93 23.24 9.98
CA THR A 76 -6.36 22.65 11.21
C THR A 76 -6.74 21.18 11.39
N GLN A 77 -7.64 20.66 10.57
CA GLN A 77 -8.07 19.26 10.54
C GLN A 77 -8.11 18.75 9.11
N CYS A 78 -7.83 17.46 8.93
CA CYS A 78 -7.88 16.80 7.65
C CYS A 78 -9.32 16.72 7.14
N ARG A 79 -9.58 17.25 5.94
CA ARG A 79 -10.90 17.22 5.30
C ARG A 79 -11.34 15.82 4.88
N SER A 80 -10.40 14.86 4.79
CA SER A 80 -10.69 13.49 4.37
C SER A 80 -10.90 12.54 5.55
N CYS A 81 -10.02 12.55 6.56
CA CYS A 81 -10.11 11.60 7.69
C CYS A 81 -10.45 12.25 9.04
N GLY A 82 -10.52 13.58 9.14
CA GLY A 82 -10.85 14.29 10.38
C GLY A 82 -9.70 14.46 11.39
N ASN A 83 -8.54 13.86 11.17
CA ASN A 83 -7.40 14.01 12.10
C ASN A 83 -6.93 15.47 12.19
N ALA A 84 -6.55 15.89 13.39
CA ALA A 84 -5.93 17.18 13.61
C ALA A 84 -4.58 17.27 12.88
N ARG A 85 -4.24 18.47 12.41
CA ARG A 85 -2.93 18.76 11.83
C ARG A 85 -1.87 18.71 12.92
N THR A 86 -0.78 18.00 12.65
CA THR A 86 0.37 17.84 13.55
C THR A 86 1.67 18.24 12.85
N GLN A 87 2.79 18.14 13.56
CA GLN A 87 4.13 18.40 13.00
C GLN A 87 4.64 17.26 12.11
N THR A 88 4.00 16.09 12.13
CA THR A 88 4.38 14.98 11.23
C THR A 88 3.78 15.14 9.84
N ASP A 89 2.77 16.00 9.68
CA ASP A 89 2.20 16.35 8.38
C ASP A 89 3.22 17.10 7.51
N SER A 90 3.31 16.70 6.24
CA SER A 90 4.28 17.28 5.31
C SER A 90 3.70 18.45 4.53
N GLY A 91 4.42 19.58 4.49
CA GLY A 91 4.06 20.74 3.65
C GLY A 91 4.46 20.54 2.19
N ARG A 92 3.68 21.11 1.26
CA ARG A 92 4.10 21.26 -0.14
C ARG A 92 5.27 22.24 -0.24
N GLN A 93 6.07 22.13 -1.30
CA GLN A 93 7.19 23.03 -1.54
C GLN A 93 6.68 24.41 -1.98
N GLU A 94 7.12 25.45 -1.28
CA GLU A 94 7.05 26.82 -1.79
C GLU A 94 8.17 27.02 -2.82
N ARG A 95 7.82 27.55 -4.01
CA ARG A 95 8.79 27.88 -5.05
C ARG A 95 8.70 29.35 -5.39
N VAL A 96 9.76 30.09 -5.09
CA VAL A 96 9.94 31.46 -5.55
C VAL A 96 10.61 31.39 -6.92
N ILE A 97 9.86 31.66 -7.98
CA ILE A 97 10.44 31.86 -9.31
C ILE A 97 10.93 33.31 -9.36
N LEU A 98 12.23 33.50 -9.12
CA LEU A 98 12.88 34.76 -9.45
C LEU A 98 12.92 34.82 -10.98
N ASN A 99 12.27 35.83 -11.58
CA ASN A 99 12.49 36.14 -12.98
C ASN A 99 13.91 36.72 -13.10
N GLU A 100 14.93 35.88 -13.02
CA GLU A 100 16.26 36.27 -13.48
C GLU A 100 16.17 36.39 -15.00
N PRO A 101 16.62 37.53 -15.59
CA PRO A 101 16.77 37.61 -17.04
C PRO A 101 17.65 36.42 -17.47
N PRO A 102 17.32 35.74 -18.59
CA PRO A 102 18.10 34.59 -19.03
C PRO A 102 19.57 35.00 -19.07
N PRO A 103 20.49 34.22 -18.46
CA PRO A 103 21.88 34.61 -18.41
C PRO A 103 22.38 34.77 -19.85
N ALA A 104 22.66 36.02 -20.23
CA ALA A 104 23.31 36.32 -21.48
C ALA A 104 24.70 35.70 -21.40
N ASN A 105 24.88 34.58 -22.10
CA ASN A 105 26.12 33.78 -22.20
C ASN A 105 26.36 32.73 -21.10
N GLU A 106 25.40 31.85 -20.83
CA GLU A 106 25.78 30.50 -20.41
C GLU A 106 26.26 29.69 -21.62
N PRO A 107 27.51 29.20 -21.64
CA PRO A 107 27.91 28.23 -22.64
C PRO A 107 27.03 26.99 -22.44
N ALA A 108 26.34 26.57 -23.50
CA ALA A 108 25.46 25.41 -23.50
C ALA A 108 26.12 24.28 -22.71
N LEU A 109 25.50 23.87 -21.60
CA LEU A 109 25.94 22.75 -20.80
C LEU A 109 26.23 21.60 -21.75
N ARG A 110 27.52 21.25 -21.84
CA ARG A 110 27.99 20.11 -22.61
C ARG A 110 27.18 18.93 -22.10
N GLN A 111 26.24 18.45 -22.92
CA GLN A 111 25.45 17.27 -22.59
C GLN A 111 26.47 16.16 -22.35
N GLN A 112 26.70 15.83 -21.08
CA GLN A 112 27.60 14.76 -20.73
C GLN A 112 27.00 13.49 -21.30
N ASP A 113 27.68 12.99 -22.33
CA ASP A 113 27.29 11.84 -23.13
C ASP A 113 27.04 10.64 -22.20
N SER A 114 25.75 10.39 -21.92
CA SER A 114 25.24 9.36 -20.99
C SER A 114 25.62 7.93 -21.40
N SER A 115 26.26 7.77 -22.55
CA SER A 115 26.74 6.51 -23.12
C SER A 115 27.71 5.76 -22.20
N LYS A 116 28.57 6.46 -21.44
CA LYS A 116 29.53 5.81 -20.53
C LYS A 116 28.87 5.22 -19.26
N ILE A 117 27.79 5.83 -18.77
CA ILE A 117 27.06 5.35 -17.60
C ILE A 117 26.17 4.15 -17.97
N LYS A 118 25.52 4.20 -19.14
CA LYS A 118 24.70 3.09 -19.66
C LYS A 118 25.50 1.80 -19.88
N ARG A 119 26.75 1.90 -20.33
CA ARG A 119 27.61 0.72 -20.58
C ARG A 119 28.02 -0.02 -19.30
N LYS A 120 28.31 0.71 -18.20
CA LYS A 120 28.67 0.08 -16.91
C LYS A 120 27.46 -0.59 -16.26
N ALA A 121 26.27 0.01 -16.34
CA ALA A 121 25.05 -0.56 -15.78
C ALA A 121 24.67 -1.92 -16.39
N ILE A 122 24.87 -2.10 -17.71
CA ILE A 122 24.59 -3.36 -18.41
C ILE A 122 25.52 -4.49 -17.92
N ILE A 123 26.79 -4.19 -17.67
CA ILE A 123 27.77 -5.19 -17.19
C ILE A 123 27.40 -5.65 -15.77
N TYR A 124 27.08 -4.73 -14.87
CA TYR A 124 26.66 -5.10 -13.50
C TYR A 124 25.36 -5.89 -13.49
N PHE A 125 24.38 -5.51 -14.31
CA PHE A 125 23.13 -6.26 -14.44
C PHE A 125 23.36 -7.69 -14.97
N GLY A 126 24.25 -7.84 -15.97
CA GLY A 126 24.63 -9.16 -16.49
C GLY A 126 25.32 -10.04 -15.44
N ILE A 127 26.24 -9.49 -14.65
CA ILE A 127 26.90 -10.22 -13.56
C ILE A 127 25.88 -10.67 -12.51
N ILE A 128 24.98 -9.78 -12.09
CA ILE A 128 23.94 -10.09 -11.10
C ILE A 128 23.00 -11.20 -11.62
N ALA A 129 22.60 -11.14 -12.89
CA ALA A 129 21.76 -12.16 -13.50
C ALA A 129 22.44 -13.53 -13.55
N ILE A 130 23.74 -13.59 -13.86
CA ILE A 130 24.52 -14.84 -13.86
C ILE A 130 24.62 -15.42 -12.45
N VAL A 131 24.91 -14.59 -11.45
CA VAL A 131 24.95 -15.03 -10.04
C VAL A 131 23.60 -15.57 -9.59
N PHE A 132 22.51 -14.89 -9.95
CA PHE A 132 21.16 -15.34 -9.62
C PHE A 132 20.80 -16.66 -10.32
N ALA A 133 21.18 -16.82 -11.60
CA ALA A 133 20.97 -18.07 -12.33
C ALA A 133 21.76 -19.25 -11.74
N LEU A 134 23.00 -19.02 -11.31
CA LEU A 134 23.82 -20.03 -10.63
C LEU A 134 23.22 -20.41 -9.28
N LEU A 135 22.76 -19.44 -8.48
CA LEU A 135 22.05 -19.70 -7.24
C LEU A 135 20.79 -20.54 -7.50
N PHE A 136 19.96 -20.14 -8.46
CA PHE A 136 18.75 -20.88 -8.81
C PHE A 136 19.05 -22.33 -9.24
N ALA A 137 20.13 -22.56 -9.99
CA ALA A 137 20.54 -23.89 -10.42
C ALA A 137 21.00 -24.78 -9.24
N VAL A 138 21.72 -24.22 -8.27
CA VAL A 138 22.20 -24.96 -7.08
C VAL A 138 21.08 -25.23 -6.09
N PHE A 139 20.17 -24.26 -5.88
CA PHE A 139 19.07 -24.35 -4.93
C PHE A 139 17.80 -24.99 -5.50
N ARG A 140 17.85 -25.56 -6.70
CA ARG A 140 16.69 -26.24 -7.27
C ARG A 140 16.39 -27.53 -6.51
N THR A 141 15.13 -27.70 -6.12
CA THR A 141 14.63 -28.95 -5.55
C THR A 141 14.71 -30.06 -6.60
N LYS A 142 15.15 -31.25 -6.18
CA LYS A 142 15.15 -32.45 -7.01
C LYS A 142 14.09 -33.40 -6.46
N GLU A 143 13.19 -33.85 -7.31
CA GLU A 143 12.26 -34.92 -6.97
C GLU A 143 13.04 -36.23 -6.97
N VAL A 144 13.03 -36.93 -5.83
CA VAL A 144 13.68 -38.22 -5.66
C VAL A 144 12.59 -39.23 -5.37
N ASP A 145 12.39 -40.17 -6.29
CA ASP A 145 11.45 -41.27 -6.10
C ASP A 145 12.04 -42.25 -5.09
N VAL A 146 11.42 -42.35 -3.92
CA VAL A 146 11.82 -43.28 -2.86
C VAL A 146 10.80 -44.41 -2.80
N THR A 147 11.25 -45.65 -2.97
CA THR A 147 10.40 -46.84 -2.77
C THR A 147 10.25 -47.15 -1.29
N VAL A 148 9.03 -47.11 -0.77
CA VAL A 148 8.70 -47.50 0.60
C VAL A 148 8.84 -49.02 0.74
N THR A 149 9.93 -49.47 1.37
CA THR A 149 10.29 -50.90 1.53
C THR A 149 9.47 -51.64 2.59
N GLY A 150 8.69 -50.92 3.41
CA GLY A 150 7.76 -51.54 4.36
C GLY A 150 7.18 -50.53 5.33
N HIS A 151 5.99 -50.82 5.83
CA HIS A 151 5.34 -50.07 6.90
C HIS A 151 4.93 -51.05 8.00
N THR A 152 5.33 -50.79 9.24
CA THR A 152 4.89 -51.56 10.40
C THR A 152 3.74 -50.80 11.05
N TRP A 153 2.56 -51.42 11.10
CA TRP A 153 1.46 -50.91 11.92
C TRP A 153 1.29 -51.81 13.15
N GLU A 154 0.94 -51.20 14.27
CA GLU A 154 0.56 -51.88 15.50
C GLU A 154 -0.87 -51.43 15.84
N ARG A 155 -1.76 -52.37 16.18
CA ARG A 155 -3.12 -52.05 16.63
C ARG A 155 -3.48 -52.90 17.83
N ILE A 156 -4.16 -52.29 18.79
CA ILE A 156 -4.75 -52.97 19.94
C ILE A 156 -6.26 -53.02 19.70
N VAL A 157 -6.86 -54.19 19.84
CA VAL A 157 -8.32 -54.39 19.75
C VAL A 157 -8.78 -54.94 21.08
N GLU A 158 -9.55 -54.16 21.82
CA GLU A 158 -10.24 -54.65 23.00
C GLU A 158 -11.52 -55.38 22.57
N VAL A 159 -11.69 -56.62 23.04
CA VAL A 159 -12.83 -57.47 22.70
C VAL A 159 -13.63 -57.71 23.98
N GLU A 160 -14.85 -57.19 24.03
CA GLU A 160 -15.79 -57.47 25.11
C GLU A 160 -16.40 -58.88 24.95
N LYS A 161 -16.54 -59.61 26.06
CA LYS A 161 -17.13 -60.95 26.10
C LYS A 161 -18.34 -60.95 27.02
N TYR A 162 -19.48 -61.43 26.52
CA TYR A 162 -20.65 -61.69 27.36
C TYR A 162 -20.36 -62.80 28.37
N ILE A 163 -20.69 -62.55 29.63
CA ILE A 163 -20.66 -63.54 30.71
C ILE A 163 -22.08 -63.83 31.18
N PRO A 164 -22.39 -65.08 31.59
CA PRO A 164 -23.68 -65.39 32.17
C PRO A 164 -23.83 -64.65 33.51
N VAL A 165 -24.95 -63.96 33.68
CA VAL A 165 -25.36 -63.35 34.95
C VAL A 165 -26.39 -64.27 35.60
N ILE A 166 -26.22 -64.54 36.89
CA ILE A 166 -27.23 -65.25 37.68
C ILE A 166 -28.28 -64.21 38.07
N GLU A 167 -29.46 -64.32 37.50
CA GLU A 167 -30.62 -63.54 37.91
C GLU A 167 -31.32 -64.28 39.05
N GLU A 168 -31.64 -63.58 40.14
CA GLU A 168 -32.47 -64.11 41.22
C GLU A 168 -33.88 -63.55 41.09
N ASP A 169 -34.86 -64.44 40.99
CA ASP A 169 -36.27 -64.07 41.02
C ASP A 169 -36.76 -63.84 42.45
N TRP A 170 -37.82 -63.04 42.57
CA TRP A 170 -38.45 -62.75 43.85
C TRP A 170 -39.08 -64.01 44.47
N SER A 171 -38.67 -64.38 45.68
CA SER A 171 -39.29 -65.47 46.45
C SER A 171 -40.54 -65.02 47.22
N LEU A 172 -41.62 -65.79 47.16
CA LEU A 172 -42.82 -65.51 47.95
C LEU A 172 -42.58 -65.79 49.44
N PRO A 173 -42.95 -64.87 50.35
CA PRO A 173 -42.80 -65.08 51.79
C PRO A 173 -43.78 -66.15 52.32
N GLN A 174 -43.46 -66.71 53.50
CA GLN A 174 -44.18 -67.82 54.10
C GLN A 174 -45.67 -67.48 54.33
N GLY A 175 -46.57 -68.27 53.73
CA GLY A 175 -48.03 -68.09 53.82
C GLY A 175 -48.67 -67.37 52.64
N ALA A 176 -47.89 -66.84 51.70
CA ALA A 176 -48.44 -66.24 50.47
C ALA A 176 -48.90 -67.34 49.49
N LYS A 177 -50.03 -67.08 48.79
CA LYS A 177 -50.53 -67.92 47.68
C LYS A 177 -50.46 -67.14 46.37
N LEU A 178 -49.73 -67.67 45.39
CA LEU A 178 -49.70 -67.11 44.04
C LEU A 178 -51.04 -67.40 43.35
N LYS A 179 -51.73 -66.36 42.86
CA LYS A 179 -53.06 -66.49 42.26
C LYS A 179 -53.02 -66.76 40.75
N ASN A 180 -51.99 -66.30 40.04
CA ASN A 180 -51.60 -66.71 38.68
C ASN A 180 -50.19 -66.13 38.39
N SER A 181 -49.36 -66.87 37.65
CA SER A 181 -48.17 -66.32 36.98
C SER A 181 -48.51 -65.97 35.54
N PHE A 182 -47.82 -64.98 34.97
CA PHE A 182 -47.85 -64.73 33.54
C PHE A 182 -46.94 -65.71 32.79
#